data_AF-A0A969Z581-F1
#
_entry.id   AF-A0A969Z581-F1
#
_cell.length_a   1.000
_cell.length_b   1.000
_cell.length_c   1.000
_cell.angle_alpha   90.00
_cell.angle_beta   90.00
_cell.angle_gamma   90.00
#
_symmetry.space_group_name_H-M   'P 1'
#
loop_
_entity.id
_entity.type
_entity.pdbx_description
1 polymer ?
#
loop_
_entity_poly.entity_id
_entity_poly.type
_entity_poly.pdbx_seq_one_letter_code
_entity_poly.pdbx_strand_id
1 'polypeptide(L)'
;MRSRYIMPIILCLTVGFFIGQFLLNQYHNKEKIKPAFSEKEKVFFIQQGVYSTKESMEKNTLNFSHYIYHLKEDKYYVFIGITKNNKNAEKLKNHFKNIGYDTIIKEFEVDNESFLEVLGQYDLLLENTNDNDAIKTICNQVLAKYEELVTSNESQD
;
A
#
# COMPACT_ATOMS: atom_id res chain seq x y z
N MET A 1 39.99 -12.81 -30.35
CA MET A 1 38.57 -12.57 -29.97
C MET A 1 38.49 -12.34 -28.46
N ARG A 2 38.78 -11.15 -27.91
CA ARG A 2 38.78 -11.01 -26.44
C ARG A 2 38.67 -9.62 -25.81
N SER A 3 38.62 -8.51 -26.57
CA SER A 3 38.53 -7.16 -25.99
C SER A 3 37.13 -6.51 -26.12
N ARG A 4 36.32 -6.92 -27.10
CA ARG A 4 34.96 -6.37 -27.33
C ARG A 4 33.91 -6.76 -26.27
N TYR A 5 34.17 -7.79 -25.48
CA TYR A 5 33.26 -8.26 -24.43
C TYR A 5 33.65 -7.78 -23.03
N ILE A 6 34.83 -7.17 -22.86
CA ILE A 6 35.30 -6.68 -21.56
C ILE A 6 34.54 -5.40 -21.18
N MET A 7 34.23 -4.54 -22.16
CA MET A 7 33.51 -3.29 -21.97
C MET A 7 32.08 -3.47 -21.37
N PRO A 8 31.21 -4.36 -21.88
CA PRO A 8 29.90 -4.59 -21.26
C PRO A 8 30.00 -5.28 -19.89
N ILE A 9 31.02 -6.11 -19.66
CA ILE A 9 31.25 -6.76 -18.35
C ILE A 9 31.58 -5.71 -17.29
N ILE A 10 32.47 -4.76 -17.60
CA ILE A 10 32.81 -3.66 -16.70
C ILE A 10 31.58 -2.79 -16.43
N LEU A 11 30.77 -2.49 -17.45
CA LEU A 11 29.55 -1.71 -17.29
C LEU A 11 28.55 -2.42 -16.35
N CYS A 12 28.37 -3.73 -16.50
CA CYS A 12 27.49 -4.52 -15.64
C CYS A 12 27.99 -4.55 -14.19
N LEU A 13 29.30 -4.65 -13.99
CA LEU A 13 29.92 -4.59 -12.66
C LEU A 13 29.71 -3.22 -12.01
N THR A 14 29.84 -2.13 -12.78
CA THR A 14 29.58 -0.78 -12.24
C THR A 14 28.12 -0.58 -11.87
N VAL A 15 27.18 -1.05 -12.69
CA VAL A 15 25.75 -0.94 -12.41
C VAL A 15 25.36 -1.80 -11.21
N GLY A 16 25.84 -3.04 -11.14
CA GLY A 16 25.62 -3.91 -9.99
C GLY A 16 26.22 -3.34 -8.70
N PHE A 17 27.39 -2.71 -8.78
CA PHE A 17 28.00 -2.02 -7.63
C PHE A 17 27.15 -0.82 -7.19
N PHE A 18 26.64 0.00 -8.12
CA PHE A 18 25.76 1.13 -7.79
C PHE A 18 24.44 0.67 -7.18
N ILE A 19 23.80 -0.38 -7.70
CA ILE A 19 22.57 -0.93 -7.15
C ILE A 19 22.82 -1.55 -5.76
N GLY A 20 23.92 -2.29 -5.61
CA GLY A 20 24.32 -2.85 -4.32
C GLY A 20 24.60 -1.77 -3.28
N GLN A 21 25.32 -0.71 -3.66
CA GLN A 21 25.53 0.47 -2.82
C GLN A 21 24.20 1.15 -2.47
N PHE A 22 23.30 1.34 -3.43
CA PHE A 22 21.99 1.92 -3.18
C PHE A 22 21.18 1.10 -2.15
N LEU A 23 21.13 -0.22 -2.31
CA LEU A 23 20.45 -1.12 -1.36
C LEU A 23 21.11 -1.11 0.03
N LEU A 24 22.44 -1.15 0.09
CA LEU A 24 23.18 -1.12 1.35
C LEU A 24 23.09 0.25 2.03
N ASN A 25 23.00 1.34 1.28
CA ASN A 25 22.83 2.68 1.82
C ASN A 25 21.42 2.87 2.38
N GLN A 26 20.40 2.26 1.76
CA GLN A 26 19.06 2.16 2.36
C GLN A 26 19.09 1.34 3.66
N TYR A 27 19.97 0.33 3.76
CA TYR A 27 20.12 -0.50 4.95
C TYR A 27 20.95 0.17 6.06
N HIS A 28 22.02 0.90 5.72
CA HIS A 28 22.91 1.58 6.66
C HIS A 28 22.38 2.95 7.10
N ASN A 29 21.58 3.65 6.29
CA ASN A 29 20.80 4.81 6.75
C ASN A 29 19.68 4.42 7.73
N LYS A 30 19.53 3.13 8.08
CA LYS A 30 18.84 2.70 9.30
C LYS A 30 19.71 2.92 10.55
N GLU A 31 20.68 3.83 10.55
CA GLU A 31 21.27 4.41 11.78
C GLU A 31 20.22 5.28 12.51
N LYS A 32 19.25 4.58 13.10
CA LYS A 32 18.44 4.87 14.29
C LYS A 32 17.41 3.74 14.43
N ILE A 33 17.86 2.49 14.44
CA ILE A 33 17.04 1.41 15.00
C ILE A 33 17.01 1.64 16.52
N LYS A 34 16.05 2.46 16.97
CA LYS A 34 15.57 2.37 18.34
C LYS A 34 14.69 1.13 18.41
N PRO A 35 15.00 0.11 19.21
CA PRO A 35 14.03 -0.92 19.51
C PRO A 35 13.04 -0.28 20.48
N ALA A 36 11.83 0.01 20.01
CA ALA A 36 10.73 0.40 20.86
C ALA A 36 9.50 -0.28 20.29
N PHE A 37 8.99 -1.26 21.04
CA PHE A 37 7.58 -1.66 21.10
C PHE A 37 6.77 -1.46 19.83
N SER A 38 6.28 -2.55 19.20
CA SER A 38 5.05 -2.62 18.41
C SER A 38 4.22 -1.32 18.48
N GLU A 39 4.64 -0.34 17.67
CA GLU A 39 4.08 1.00 17.70
C GLU A 39 2.98 0.92 16.67
N LYS A 40 1.77 0.65 17.17
CA LYS A 40 0.53 0.79 16.42
C LYS A 40 0.60 2.09 15.62
N GLU A 41 0.83 1.97 14.32
CA GLU A 41 0.97 3.13 13.45
C GLU A 41 -0.43 3.51 12.98
N LYS A 42 -0.71 4.81 12.96
CA LYS A 42 -1.97 5.32 12.43
C LYS A 42 -1.93 5.30 10.91
N VAL A 43 -2.92 4.64 10.34
CA VAL A 43 -3.07 4.46 8.90
C VAL A 43 -4.45 4.96 8.47
N PHE A 44 -4.51 5.60 7.31
CA PHE A 44 -5.72 6.15 6.72
C PHE A 44 -6.34 5.16 5.74
N PHE A 45 -7.60 4.81 5.99
CA PHE A 45 -8.41 3.94 5.14
C PHE A 45 -9.43 4.79 4.39
N ILE A 46 -9.58 4.53 3.10
CA ILE A 46 -10.54 5.21 2.23
C ILE A 46 -11.81 4.38 2.18
N GLN A 47 -12.79 4.77 2.98
CA GLN A 47 -14.09 4.11 3.06
C GLN A 47 -14.97 4.53 1.88
N GLN A 48 -15.45 3.54 1.13
CA GLN A 48 -16.38 3.76 0.03
C GLN A 48 -17.85 3.73 0.50
N GLY A 49 -18.19 2.87 1.45
CA GLY A 49 -19.58 2.69 1.86
C GLY A 49 -19.75 1.84 3.11
N VAL A 50 -20.98 1.84 3.62
CA VAL A 50 -21.42 0.98 4.72
C VAL A 50 -22.72 0.31 4.30
N TYR A 51 -22.78 -1.02 4.39
CA TYR A 51 -23.89 -1.81 3.88
C TYR A 51 -24.46 -2.72 4.96
N SER A 52 -25.78 -2.87 5.03
CA SER A 52 -26.43 -3.75 6.01
C SER A 52 -26.48 -5.22 5.57
N THR A 53 -26.24 -5.51 4.29
CA THR A 53 -26.26 -6.88 3.74
C THR A 53 -25.06 -7.12 2.84
N LYS A 54 -24.61 -8.38 2.80
CA LYS A 54 -23.50 -8.82 1.94
C LYS A 54 -23.81 -8.59 0.45
N GLU A 55 -25.03 -8.92 0.03
CA GLU A 55 -25.47 -8.73 -1.36
C GLU A 55 -25.43 -7.25 -1.79
N SER A 56 -25.84 -6.34 -0.92
CA SER A 56 -25.78 -4.90 -1.20
C SER A 56 -24.33 -4.43 -1.31
N MET A 57 -23.45 -4.92 -0.45
CA MET A 57 -22.02 -4.65 -0.55
C MET A 57 -21.46 -5.13 -1.89
N GLU A 58 -21.62 -6.42 -2.22
CA GLU A 58 -21.09 -7.02 -3.46
C GLU A 58 -21.58 -6.30 -4.72
N LYS A 59 -22.87 -5.95 -4.77
CA LYS A 59 -23.44 -5.21 -5.91
C LYS A 59 -22.84 -3.82 -6.08
N ASN A 60 -22.51 -3.14 -4.98
CA ASN A 60 -21.95 -1.79 -5.04
C ASN A 60 -20.42 -1.78 -5.19
N THR A 61 -19.75 -2.94 -5.03
CA THR A 61 -18.30 -3.06 -5.18
C THR A 61 -17.86 -3.68 -6.50
N LEU A 62 -18.79 -4.06 -7.40
CA LEU A 62 -18.49 -4.69 -8.70
C LEU A 62 -17.47 -3.96 -9.57
N ASN A 63 -17.38 -2.63 -9.43
CA ASN A 63 -16.47 -1.79 -10.22
C ASN A 63 -15.05 -1.73 -9.65
N PHE A 64 -14.83 -2.24 -8.43
CA PHE A 64 -13.53 -2.30 -7.80
C PHE A 64 -12.94 -3.70 -7.99
N SER A 65 -11.72 -3.75 -8.53
CA SER A 65 -11.01 -5.00 -8.74
C SER A 65 -10.61 -5.67 -7.42
N HIS A 66 -10.40 -4.86 -6.39
CA HIS A 66 -10.05 -5.34 -5.06
C HIS A 66 -10.57 -4.34 -4.02
N TYR A 67 -11.12 -4.85 -2.92
CA TYR A 67 -11.65 -4.08 -1.79
C TYR A 67 -11.57 -4.95 -0.55
N ILE A 68 -11.48 -4.31 0.62
CA ILE A 68 -11.57 -5.02 1.91
C ILE A 68 -12.82 -4.57 2.64
N TYR A 69 -13.33 -5.42 3.53
CA TYR A 69 -14.47 -5.05 4.37
C TYR A 69 -14.31 -5.51 5.81
N HIS A 70 -14.77 -4.69 6.75
CA HIS A 70 -14.86 -5.05 8.16
C HIS A 70 -16.33 -5.21 8.54
N LEU A 71 -16.67 -6.31 9.22
CA LEU A 71 -18.00 -6.52 9.79
C LEU A 71 -18.03 -5.94 11.20
N LYS A 72 -18.83 -4.90 11.41
CA LYS A 72 -19.03 -4.29 12.74
C LYS A 72 -20.50 -3.95 12.91
N GLU A 73 -21.10 -4.33 14.04
CA GLU A 73 -22.52 -4.05 14.35
C GLU A 73 -23.47 -4.47 13.21
N ASP A 74 -23.26 -5.68 12.66
CA ASP A 74 -24.00 -6.25 11.52
C ASP A 74 -23.97 -5.43 10.23
N LYS A 75 -22.98 -4.54 10.10
CA LYS A 75 -22.75 -3.73 8.91
C LYS A 75 -21.38 -4.00 8.31
N TYR A 76 -21.34 -4.00 6.98
CA TYR A 76 -20.16 -4.19 6.15
C TYR A 76 -19.58 -2.82 5.81
N TYR A 77 -18.45 -2.48 6.44
CA TYR A 77 -17.70 -1.26 6.15
C TYR A 77 -16.68 -1.56 5.07
N VAL A 78 -16.83 -0.95 3.89
CA VAL A 78 -16.00 -1.23 2.71
C VAL A 78 -14.91 -0.19 2.55
N PHE A 79 -13.68 -0.65 2.32
CA PHE A 79 -12.52 0.19 2.08
C PHE A 79 -11.87 -0.15 0.74
N ILE A 80 -11.48 0.89 0.00
CA ILE A 80 -10.95 0.80 -1.37
C ILE A 80 -9.56 1.42 -1.52
N GLY A 81 -8.94 1.82 -0.41
CA GLY A 81 -7.57 2.32 -0.38
C GLY A 81 -7.05 2.43 1.04
N ILE A 82 -5.75 2.29 1.20
CA ILE A 82 -5.04 2.42 2.48
C ILE A 82 -3.75 3.23 2.22
N THR A 83 -3.39 4.11 3.13
CA THR A 83 -2.17 4.94 3.06
C THR A 83 -1.77 5.42 4.45
N LYS A 84 -0.48 5.60 4.73
CA LYS A 84 -0.02 6.23 5.97
C LYS A 84 0.22 7.73 5.83
N ASN A 85 0.19 8.26 4.60
CA ASN A 85 0.42 9.66 4.32
C ASN A 85 -0.91 10.41 4.11
N ASN A 86 -1.17 11.41 4.94
CA ASN A 86 -2.39 12.24 4.85
C ASN A 86 -2.55 12.91 3.46
N LYS A 87 -1.44 13.36 2.84
CA LYS A 87 -1.50 13.94 1.48
C LYS A 87 -1.95 12.90 0.45
N ASN A 88 -1.48 11.67 0.57
CA ASN A 88 -1.92 10.58 -0.28
C ASN A 88 -3.38 10.21 0.01
N ALA A 89 -3.83 10.28 1.26
CA ALA A 89 -5.23 10.03 1.62
C ALA A 89 -6.17 11.01 0.90
N GLU A 90 -5.85 12.31 0.94
CA GLU A 90 -6.60 13.33 0.21
C GLU A 90 -6.50 13.15 -1.31
N LYS A 91 -5.34 12.76 -1.82
CA LYS A 91 -5.15 12.44 -3.25
C LYS A 91 -6.06 11.29 -3.68
N LEU A 92 -6.11 10.21 -2.92
CA LEU A 92 -6.97 9.06 -3.18
C LEU A 92 -8.46 9.45 -3.12
N LYS A 93 -8.87 10.19 -2.08
CA LYS A 93 -10.23 10.72 -1.97
C LYS A 93 -10.63 11.55 -3.19
N ASN A 94 -9.75 12.44 -3.64
CA ASN A 94 -10.00 13.25 -4.84
C ASN A 94 -10.05 12.39 -6.11
N HIS A 95 -9.17 11.40 -6.24
CA HIS A 95 -9.19 10.45 -7.35
C HIS A 95 -10.53 9.70 -7.43
N PHE A 96 -10.99 9.12 -6.31
CA PHE A 96 -12.27 8.41 -6.25
C PHE A 96 -13.48 9.32 -6.50
N LYS A 97 -13.43 10.56 -6.01
CA LYS A 97 -14.45 11.56 -6.31
C LYS A 97 -14.54 11.87 -7.81
N ASN A 98 -13.39 11.97 -8.50
CA ASN A 98 -13.35 12.23 -9.94
C ASN A 98 -13.94 11.08 -10.77
N ILE A 99 -13.85 9.85 -10.27
CA ILE A 99 -14.46 8.67 -10.91
C ILE A 99 -15.87 8.34 -10.39
N GLY A 100 -16.48 9.25 -9.60
CA GLY A 100 -17.90 9.21 -9.23
C GLY A 100 -18.22 8.58 -7.87
N TYR A 101 -17.23 8.36 -7.00
CA TYR A 101 -17.45 7.80 -5.66
C TYR A 101 -17.19 8.85 -4.58
N ASP A 102 -18.15 9.03 -3.68
CA ASP A 102 -17.94 9.85 -2.47
C ASP A 102 -17.36 8.98 -1.36
N THR A 103 -16.13 9.30 -0.93
CA THR A 103 -15.36 8.47 0.00
C THR A 103 -15.00 9.23 1.27
N ILE A 104 -14.92 8.49 2.39
CA ILE A 104 -14.60 9.03 3.72
C ILE A 104 -13.24 8.48 4.16
N ILE A 105 -12.36 9.35 4.65
CA ILE A 105 -11.08 8.94 5.26
C ILE A 105 -11.34 8.54 6.71
N LYS A 106 -10.88 7.35 7.11
CA LYS A 106 -10.93 6.85 8.49
C LYS A 106 -9.55 6.45 8.97
N GLU A 107 -9.23 6.79 10.21
CA GLU A 107 -7.97 6.38 10.84
C GLU A 107 -8.14 5.02 11.53
N PHE A 108 -7.17 4.14 11.33
CA PHE A 108 -7.05 2.85 12.00
C PHE A 108 -5.62 2.67 12.51
N GLU A 109 -5.49 2.03 13.66
CA GLU A 109 -4.19 1.61 14.19
C GLU A 109 -3.86 0.23 13.64
N VAL A 110 -2.71 0.11 12.97
CA VAL A 110 -2.21 -1.15 12.41
C VAL A 110 -0.90 -1.52 13.09
N ASP A 111 -0.82 -2.78 13.55
CA ASP A 111 0.28 -3.33 14.33
C ASP A 111 1.03 -4.42 13.56
N ASN A 112 1.35 -4.13 12.30
CA ASN A 112 2.04 -5.09 11.43
C ASN A 112 3.17 -4.38 10.69
N GLU A 113 4.38 -4.48 11.24
CA GLU A 113 5.58 -3.82 10.69
C GLU A 113 5.83 -4.18 9.22
N SER A 114 5.60 -5.43 8.84
CA SER A 114 5.79 -5.90 7.45
C SER A 114 4.83 -5.19 6.50
N PHE A 115 3.56 -5.07 6.87
CA PHE A 115 2.58 -4.32 6.10
C PHE A 115 2.92 -2.82 6.08
N LEU A 116 3.33 -2.23 7.21
CA LEU A 116 3.67 -0.80 7.29
C LEU A 116 4.90 -0.41 6.44
N GLU A 117 5.89 -1.30 6.35
CA GLU A 117 7.04 -1.12 5.46
C GLU A 117 6.61 -1.17 3.99
N VAL A 118 5.81 -2.17 3.61
CA VAL A 118 5.26 -2.31 2.25
C VAL A 118 4.36 -1.12 1.88
N LEU A 119 3.50 -0.69 2.80
CA LEU A 119 2.62 0.47 2.64
C LEU A 119 3.44 1.74 2.40
N GLY A 120 4.55 1.91 3.11
CA GLY A 120 5.45 3.04 2.91
C GLY A 120 6.07 3.09 1.50
N GLN A 121 6.39 1.94 0.92
CA GLN A 121 6.89 1.88 -0.46
C GLN A 121 5.81 2.28 -1.46
N TYR A 122 4.58 1.79 -1.29
CA TYR A 122 3.45 2.18 -2.13
C TYR A 122 3.07 3.65 -1.99
N ASP A 123 3.24 4.23 -0.80
CA ASP A 123 2.99 5.65 -0.57
C ASP A 123 3.95 6.55 -1.37
N LEU A 124 5.20 6.16 -1.50
CA LEU A 124 6.16 6.86 -2.37
C LEU A 124 5.75 6.77 -3.84
N LEU A 125 5.25 5.62 -4.29
CA LEU A 125 4.74 5.46 -5.65
C LEU A 125 3.49 6.31 -5.89
N LEU A 126 2.54 6.30 -4.94
CA LEU A 126 1.32 7.12 -4.99
C LEU A 126 1.63 8.61 -5.00
N GLU A 127 2.62 9.07 -4.24
CA GLU A 127 3.01 10.48 -4.19
C GLU A 127 3.51 10.95 -5.57
N ASN A 128 4.32 10.13 -6.24
CA ASN A 128 5.00 10.47 -7.49
C ASN A 128 4.20 10.20 -8.77
N THR A 129 3.02 9.57 -8.68
CA THR A 129 2.20 9.25 -9.86
C THR A 129 0.90 10.05 -9.91
N ASN A 130 0.52 10.57 -11.08
CA ASN A 130 -0.81 11.18 -11.29
C ASN A 130 -1.65 10.37 -12.29
N ASP A 131 -1.13 9.23 -12.73
CA ASP A 131 -1.81 8.34 -13.67
C ASP A 131 -2.90 7.53 -12.95
N ASN A 132 -4.13 7.58 -13.48
CA ASN A 132 -5.29 6.97 -12.82
C ASN A 132 -5.20 5.44 -12.76
N ASP A 133 -4.67 4.81 -13.81
CA ASP A 133 -4.53 3.36 -13.85
C ASP A 133 -3.42 2.87 -12.92
N ALA A 134 -2.33 3.63 -12.82
CA ALA A 134 -1.28 3.40 -11.83
C ALA A 134 -1.81 3.55 -10.39
N ILE A 135 -2.58 4.60 -10.10
CA ILE A 135 -3.20 4.80 -8.77
C ILE A 135 -4.08 3.59 -8.42
N LYS A 136 -4.97 3.18 -9.35
CA LYS A 136 -5.84 2.01 -9.15
C LYS A 136 -5.03 0.74 -8.89
N THR A 137 -3.97 0.52 -9.65
CA THR A 137 -3.10 -0.66 -9.50
C THR A 137 -2.42 -0.67 -8.13
N ILE A 138 -1.90 0.47 -7.68
CA ILE A 138 -1.27 0.59 -6.37
C ILE A 138 -2.29 0.33 -5.26
N CYS A 139 -3.49 0.92 -5.33
CA CYS A 139 -4.54 0.65 -4.34
C CYS A 139 -4.88 -0.84 -4.24
N ASN A 140 -5.06 -1.52 -5.38
CA ASN A 140 -5.33 -2.95 -5.40
C ASN A 140 -4.21 -3.77 -4.73
N GLN A 141 -2.95 -3.44 -5.02
CA GLN A 141 -1.79 -4.12 -4.44
C GLN A 141 -1.67 -3.90 -2.93
N VAL A 142 -1.92 -2.67 -2.47
CA VAL A 142 -1.92 -2.34 -1.04
C VAL A 142 -2.98 -3.13 -0.30
N LEU A 143 -4.22 -3.16 -0.82
CA LEU A 143 -5.32 -3.87 -0.18
C LEU A 143 -5.07 -5.39 -0.16
N ALA A 144 -4.57 -5.97 -1.25
CA ALA A 144 -4.23 -7.39 -1.29
C ALA A 144 -3.15 -7.74 -0.26
N LYS A 145 -2.16 -6.86 -0.08
CA LYS A 145 -1.12 -7.03 0.94
C LYS A 145 -1.65 -6.87 2.36
N TYR A 146 -2.65 -6.02 2.57
CA TYR A 146 -3.32 -5.91 3.85
C TYR A 146 -4.06 -7.23 4.21
N GLU A 147 -4.84 -7.79 3.29
CA GLU A 147 -5.52 -9.07 3.53
C GLU A 147 -4.53 -10.22 3.80
N GLU A 148 -3.44 -10.28 3.03
CA GLU A 148 -2.40 -11.31 3.15
C GLU A 148 -1.64 -11.21 4.48
N LEU A 149 -1.25 -10.01 4.89
CA LEU A 149 -0.33 -9.83 6.02
C LEU A 149 -1.02 -9.51 7.35
N VAL A 150 -2.21 -8.92 7.32
CA VAL A 150 -2.94 -8.48 8.51
C VAL A 150 -4.09 -9.44 8.79
N THR A 151 -5.02 -9.60 7.85
CA THR A 151 -6.23 -10.41 8.07
C THR A 151 -5.96 -11.92 8.12
N SER A 152 -5.02 -12.42 7.31
CA SER A 152 -4.67 -13.86 7.30
C SER A 152 -3.90 -14.30 8.55
N ASN A 153 -3.29 -13.37 9.29
CA ASN A 153 -2.61 -13.66 10.55
C ASN A 153 -3.57 -13.66 11.76
N GLU A 154 -4.69 -12.95 11.69
CA GLU A 154 -5.72 -12.94 12.76
C GLU A 154 -6.59 -14.21 12.81
N SER A 155 -6.47 -15.11 11.83
CA SER A 155 -7.25 -16.36 11.76
C SER A 155 -6.53 -17.59 12.33
N GLN A 156 -5.41 -17.39 13.05
CA GLN A 156 -4.65 -18.48 13.70
C GLN A 156 -4.69 -18.48 15.24
N ASP A 157 -5.45 -17.58 15.88
CA ASP A 157 -5.62 -17.55 17.35
C ASP A 157 -6.99 -18.07 17.82
#